data_AF-A0A922SLF8-F1
#
_entry.id   AF-A0A922SLF8-F1
#
_cell.length_a   1.000
_cell.length_b   1.000
_cell.length_c   1.000
_cell.angle_alpha   90.00
_cell.angle_beta   90.00
_cell.angle_gamma   90.00
#
_symmetry.space_group_name_H-M   'P 1'
#
loop_
_entity.id
_entity.type
_entity.pdbx_description
1 polymer ?
#
loop_
_entity_poly.entity_id
_entity_poly.type
_entity_poly.pdbx_seq_one_letter_code
_entity_poly.pdbx_strand_id
1 'polypeptide(L)'
;MGVTKKYYVRIQKRLTGLDPAYPGFYPPLAAPPMTPADADFVDVIHTDGGGYGAPDSTGHADFWPNGGRPSSQAVCLLLFLLVTK
;
A
#
# COMPACT_ATOMS: atom_id res chain seq x y z
N MET A 1 22.32 -29.62 -22.28
CA MET A 1 21.78 -29.79 -20.92
C MET A 1 21.17 -28.48 -20.48
N GLY A 2 19.85 -28.31 -20.63
CA GLY A 2 19.14 -27.09 -20.23
C GLY A 2 18.80 -27.17 -18.73
N VAL A 3 19.30 -26.23 -17.94
CA VAL A 3 18.91 -26.10 -16.54
C VAL A 3 17.55 -25.39 -16.51
N THR A 4 16.47 -26.15 -16.33
CA THR A 4 15.15 -25.56 -16.09
C THR A 4 15.09 -25.04 -14.64
N LYS A 5 15.12 -23.72 -14.45
CA LYS A 5 14.84 -23.10 -13.14
C LYS A 5 13.37 -23.34 -12.80
N LYS A 6 13.11 -24.16 -11.78
CA LYS A 6 11.78 -24.39 -11.24
C LYS A 6 11.46 -23.22 -10.30
N TYR A 7 10.75 -22.20 -10.79
CA TYR A 7 10.26 -21.11 -9.95
C TYR A 7 9.14 -21.66 -9.05
N TYR A 8 9.45 -21.94 -7.79
CA TYR A 8 8.41 -22.16 -6.80
C TYR A 8 7.74 -20.80 -6.55
N VAL A 9 6.49 -20.64 -6.97
CA VAL A 9 5.64 -19.54 -6.52
C VAL A 9 5.39 -19.76 -5.04
N ARG A 10 6.20 -19.11 -4.21
CA ARG A 10 6.05 -19.15 -2.76
C ARG A 10 5.03 -18.08 -2.38
N ILE A 11 3.77 -18.47 -2.28
CA ILE A 11 2.73 -17.62 -1.70
C ILE A 11 3.17 -17.29 -0.27
N GLN A 12 3.28 -16.00 0.05
CA GLN A 12 3.67 -15.56 1.39
C GLN A 12 2.50 -15.75 2.36
N LYS A 13 2.82 -16.04 3.63
CA LYS A 13 1.79 -16.18 4.67
C LYS A 13 1.12 -14.86 5.04
N ARG A 14 1.85 -13.77 4.94
CA ARG A 14 1.36 -12.43 5.23
C ARG A 14 2.09 -11.41 4.35
N LEU A 15 1.35 -10.46 3.83
CA LEU A 15 1.85 -9.26 3.19
C LEU A 15 1.25 -8.05 3.91
N THR A 16 2.09 -7.12 4.34
CA THR A 16 1.62 -5.89 4.99
C THR A 16 1.91 -4.71 4.08
N GLY A 17 0.87 -4.02 3.61
CA GLY A 17 0.98 -2.82 2.80
C GLY A 17 0.97 -1.58 3.69
N LEU A 18 2.10 -0.86 3.76
CA LEU A 18 2.20 0.41 4.46
C LEU A 18 1.97 1.53 3.47
N ASP A 19 0.76 2.08 3.50
CA ASP A 19 0.30 3.19 2.66
C ASP A 19 0.62 2.98 1.16
N PRO A 20 -0.01 1.97 0.52
CA PRO A 20 0.32 1.57 -0.85
C PRO A 20 0.21 2.75 -1.81
N ALA A 21 1.17 2.92 -2.71
CA ALA A 21 1.18 4.06 -3.61
C ALA A 21 -0.09 4.12 -4.50
N TYR A 22 -0.68 5.31 -4.60
CA TYR A 22 -1.81 5.60 -5.48
C TYR A 22 -1.39 5.88 -6.93
N PRO A 23 -0.53 6.89 -7.21
CA PRO A 23 -0.18 7.27 -8.57
C PRO A 23 0.49 6.11 -9.33
N GLY A 24 -0.09 5.74 -10.47
CA GLY A 24 0.42 4.67 -11.32
C GLY A 24 -0.06 3.27 -10.95
N PHE A 25 -0.72 3.08 -9.81
CA PHE A 25 -1.26 1.77 -9.39
C PHE A 25 -2.78 1.74 -9.40
N TYR A 26 -3.44 2.88 -9.14
CA TYR A 26 -4.90 3.00 -9.24
C TYR A 26 -5.25 4.25 -10.07
N PRO A 27 -5.57 4.10 -11.36
CA PRO A 27 -5.56 2.87 -12.16
C PRO A 27 -4.14 2.33 -12.44
N PRO A 28 -3.99 1.04 -12.80
CA PRO A 28 -2.70 0.37 -13.01
C PRO A 28 -2.00 0.82 -14.30
N LEU A 29 -1.34 1.98 -14.24
CA LEU A 29 -0.60 2.56 -15.37
C LEU A 29 0.88 2.13 -15.37
N ALA A 30 1.47 1.94 -14.19
CA ALA A 30 2.87 1.54 -14.02
C ALA A 30 3.00 0.06 -13.67
N ALA A 31 2.16 -0.43 -12.75
CA ALA A 31 2.13 -1.80 -12.29
C ALA A 31 0.73 -2.15 -11.74
N PRO A 32 0.38 -3.44 -11.63
CA PRO A 32 -0.85 -3.85 -10.98
C PRO A 32 -0.86 -3.41 -9.50
N PRO A 33 -2.01 -2.99 -8.97
CA PRO A 33 -2.16 -2.69 -7.55
C PRO A 33 -1.97 -3.95 -6.71
N MET A 34 -1.66 -3.75 -5.44
CA MET A 34 -1.70 -4.83 -4.46
C MET A 34 -3.13 -5.33 -4.31
N THR A 35 -3.30 -6.64 -4.18
CA THR A 35 -4.60 -7.29 -4.01
C THR A 35 -4.55 -8.33 -2.90
N PRO A 36 -5.70 -8.80 -2.40
CA PRO A 36 -5.73 -9.88 -1.43
C PRO A 36 -5.12 -11.19 -1.96
N ALA A 37 -5.04 -11.38 -3.28
CA ALA A 37 -4.49 -12.60 -3.88
C ALA A 37 -2.96 -12.72 -3.78
N ASP A 38 -2.25 -11.66 -3.37
CA ASP A 38 -0.79 -11.63 -3.34
C ASP A 38 -0.19 -12.44 -2.16
N ALA A 39 -0.99 -12.79 -1.15
CA ALA A 39 -0.59 -13.60 0.01
C ALA A 39 -1.79 -14.31 0.66
N ASP A 40 -1.53 -15.28 1.56
CA ASP A 40 -2.57 -15.94 2.35
C ASP A 40 -3.37 -14.95 3.23
N PHE A 41 -2.71 -13.85 3.64
CA PHE A 41 -3.33 -12.75 4.37
C PHE A 41 -2.64 -11.44 3.99
N VAL A 42 -3.43 -10.39 3.74
CA VAL A 42 -2.93 -9.08 3.33
C VAL A 42 -3.55 -8.05 4.25
N ASP A 43 -2.73 -7.35 5.03
CA ASP A 43 -3.18 -6.25 5.88
C ASP A 43 -2.60 -4.92 5.39
N VAL A 44 -3.43 -3.89 5.34
CA VAL A 44 -3.06 -2.60 4.76
C VAL A 44 -3.30 -1.51 5.78
N ILE A 45 -2.35 -0.57 5.88
CA ILE A 45 -2.46 0.60 6.75
C ILE A 45 -2.43 1.83 5.85
N HIS A 46 -3.55 2.54 5.78
CA HIS A 46 -3.72 3.75 4.98
C HIS A 46 -3.48 4.97 5.86
N THR A 47 -2.39 5.70 5.60
CA THR A 47 -2.05 6.92 6.34
C THR A 47 -2.24 8.18 5.51
N ASP A 48 -2.15 8.06 4.18
CA ASP A 48 -2.31 9.11 3.18
C ASP A 48 -3.28 8.69 2.06
N GLY A 49 -4.37 8.01 2.42
CA GLY A 49 -5.37 7.53 1.49
C GLY A 49 -6.02 8.66 0.69
N GLY A 50 -5.92 8.57 -0.64
CA GLY A 50 -6.41 9.57 -1.59
C GLY A 50 -5.46 10.76 -1.81
N GLY A 51 -4.34 10.83 -1.08
CA GLY A 51 -3.20 11.69 -1.38
C GLY A 51 -2.19 10.94 -2.24
N TYR A 52 -1.07 10.51 -1.63
CA TYR A 52 -0.12 9.58 -2.28
C TYR A 52 -0.43 8.12 -2.01
N GLY A 53 -1.22 7.80 -0.98
CA GLY A 53 -1.67 6.46 -0.63
C GLY A 53 -2.96 6.05 -1.34
N ALA A 54 -3.16 4.74 -1.49
CA ALA A 54 -4.30 4.14 -2.18
C ALA A 54 -5.63 4.68 -1.61
N PRO A 55 -6.58 5.10 -2.48
CA PRO A 55 -7.84 5.70 -2.05
C PRO A 55 -8.85 4.65 -1.55
N ASP A 56 -8.65 3.39 -1.92
CA ASP A 56 -9.60 2.29 -1.71
C ASP A 56 -8.97 1.17 -0.86
N SER A 57 -9.83 0.37 -0.22
CA SER A 57 -9.41 -0.82 0.53
C SER A 57 -9.01 -1.95 -0.41
N THR A 58 -7.83 -2.53 -0.19
CA THR A 58 -7.20 -3.49 -1.11
C THR A 58 -6.63 -4.73 -0.42
N GLY A 59 -6.77 -4.82 0.91
CA GLY A 59 -6.36 -5.97 1.70
C GLY A 59 -7.50 -6.93 2.04
N HIS A 60 -7.14 -7.96 2.80
CA HIS A 60 -8.09 -8.72 3.60
C HIS A 60 -8.55 -7.92 4.83
N ALA A 61 -7.67 -7.06 5.36
CA ALA A 61 -7.98 -6.13 6.43
C ALA A 61 -7.31 -4.78 6.14
N ASP A 62 -8.10 -3.71 6.16
CA ASP A 62 -7.64 -2.35 5.90
C ASP A 62 -7.85 -1.48 7.14
N PHE A 63 -6.76 -0.92 7.64
CA PHE A 63 -6.72 -0.04 8.79
C PHE A 63 -6.55 1.41 8.33
N TRP A 64 -7.37 2.30 8.88
CA TRP A 64 -7.38 3.72 8.53
C TRP A 64 -7.12 4.58 9.78
N PRO A 65 -5.88 4.61 10.32
CA PRO A 65 -5.55 5.38 11.51
C PRO A 65 -5.94 6.86 11.34
N ASN A 66 -6.61 7.43 12.33
CA ASN A 66 -7.10 8.81 12.32
C ASN A 66 -8.03 9.16 11.13
N GLY A 67 -8.61 8.15 10.46
CA GLY A 67 -9.42 8.35 9.24
C GLY A 67 -8.61 8.22 7.95
N GLY A 68 -7.31 7.94 8.05
CA GLY A 68 -6.42 7.53 6.95
C GLY A 68 -6.17 8.57 5.88
N ARG A 69 -6.34 9.86 6.19
CA ARG A 69 -6.05 10.99 5.29
C ARG A 69 -4.72 11.66 5.68
N PRO A 70 -4.00 12.28 4.72
CA PRO A 70 -2.72 12.95 5.00
C PRO A 70 -2.82 13.99 6.12
N SER A 71 -3.84 14.84 6.06
CA SER A 71 -4.07 15.92 7.02
C SER A 71 -4.59 15.45 8.38
N SER A 72 -5.01 14.19 8.48
CA SER A 72 -5.57 13.63 9.71
C SER A 72 -4.52 12.97 10.61
N GLN A 73 -3.34 12.65 10.05
CA GLN A 73 -2.27 12.07 10.84
C GLN A 73 -1.69 13.12 11.78
N ALA A 74 -1.69 12.78 13.08
CA ALA A 74 -1.15 13.63 14.11
C ALA A 74 0.30 14.02 13.77
N VAL A 75 0.66 15.27 14.04
CA VAL A 75 2.03 15.82 13.87
C VAL A 75 2.50 15.95 12.40
N CYS A 76 1.83 15.35 11.42
CA CYS A 76 2.18 15.49 10.00
C CYS A 76 1.98 16.94 9.50
N LEU A 77 0.91 17.61 9.93
CA LEU A 77 0.64 19.01 9.59
C LEU A 77 1.72 19.98 10.09
N LEU A 78 2.38 19.63 11.21
CA LEU A 78 3.46 20.45 11.77
C LEU A 78 4.73 20.37 10.90
N LEU A 79 5.01 19.20 10.31
CA LEU A 79 6.15 19.01 9.42
C LEU A 79 5.91 19.66 8.04
N PHE A 80 4.71 19.54 7.47
CA PHE A 80 4.39 20.19 6.18
C PHE A 80 4.58 21.72 6.24
N LEU A 81 4.17 22.38 7.33
CA LEU A 81 4.34 23.83 7.50
C LEU A 81 5.80 24.26 7.78
N LEU A 82 6.64 23.37 8.31
CA LEU A 82 8.04 23.66 8.64
C LEU A 82 9.01 23.32 7.49
N VAL A 83 8.65 22.40 6.60
CA VAL A 83 9.53 21.94 5.50
C VAL A 83 9.22 22.67 4.18
N THR A 84 8.04 23.27 4.02
CA THR A 84 7.72 24.09 2.83
C THR A 84 8.01 25.58 3.01
N LYS A 85 8.91 25.95 3.92
CA LYS A 85 9.31 27.34 4.16
C LYS A 85 10.80 27.55 3.94
#